data_AF-A0A6A6LC06-F1
#
_entry.id   AF-A0A6A6LC06-F1
#
_cell.length_a   1.000
_cell.length_b   1.000
_cell.length_c   1.000
_cell.angle_alpha   90.00
_cell.angle_beta   90.00
_cell.angle_gamma   90.00
#
_symmetry.space_group_name_H-M   'P 1'
#
loop_
_entity.id
_entity.type
_entity.pdbx_description
1 polymer ?
#
loop_
_entity_poly.entity_id
_entity_poly.type
_entity_poly.pdbx_seq_one_letter_code
_entity_poly.pdbx_strand_id
1 'polypeptide(L)'
;MVTKVTFVGPGFTRKPPKYERFIHPSGLGFTKAHVTHPELKCTFKLEIIGVKKNPKGPMYISLGVMTKGTIIEVNVSELGLVTPAGKIVWGMNYLSWHGPEAHLVVTEPNLVKEIFNNKDGAFPKPEPEEYFKKLLGDGIVTTRGEKWFTLRKLSNHAFHAECLKGMIPAMIASVEIMLERWKYHDGKEIDAFQEFKVLTSEIISRTAFGSSYMEGQDIFDMLIRMVVIISRNKYKIRIPGISNLVKTADDVESDKLEQGIRDSIINMMKRREEAAIMGQSSGGFGSDFLGLLLKEHHDDNSDRRISVEDMNMIINEALRLYPPAVNVPRQVQRQVRLGKLILPENMVIEIPVLAIHHNPQIWGEDVHLFKPERFAEGLAKATNNNVTAYLPFGLGPRSCVGSNFAITETKIALSMILQRYQFTLSPTYVHSPITLITLCPQHGLQIRLQPLHLG
;
A
#
# COMPACT_ATOMS: atom_id res chain seq x y z
N MET A 1 -48.23 -6.86 22.69
CA MET A 1 -48.40 -5.52 23.27
C MET A 1 -47.87 -5.58 24.70
N VAL A 2 -46.66 -5.04 24.95
CA VAL A 2 -46.02 -5.03 26.27
C VAL A 2 -46.06 -3.58 26.77
N THR A 3 -46.65 -3.34 27.94
CA THR A 3 -47.13 -2.00 28.32
C THR A 3 -46.22 -1.23 29.29
N LYS A 4 -45.18 -1.85 29.90
CA LYS A 4 -44.12 -1.18 30.71
C LYS A 4 -42.82 -2.01 30.73
N VAL A 5 -41.64 -1.37 30.75
CA VAL A 5 -40.30 -2.02 30.71
C VAL A 5 -39.27 -1.27 31.59
N THR A 6 -38.54 -1.95 32.50
CA THR A 6 -37.72 -1.35 33.59
C THR A 6 -36.22 -1.72 33.48
N PHE A 7 -35.30 -0.83 33.88
CA PHE A 7 -33.84 -1.09 34.05
C PHE A 7 -33.49 -1.34 35.52
N VAL A 8 -32.43 -2.11 35.79
CA VAL A 8 -31.89 -2.35 37.14
C VAL A 8 -30.36 -2.31 37.09
N GLY A 9 -29.75 -1.48 37.93
CA GLY A 9 -28.29 -1.33 37.98
C GLY A 9 -27.55 -2.50 38.68
N PRO A 10 -26.22 -2.59 38.55
CA PRO A 10 -25.41 -3.73 39.03
C PRO A 10 -25.41 -3.97 40.55
N GLY A 11 -25.87 -2.99 41.34
CA GLY A 11 -25.88 -3.05 42.82
C GLY A 11 -27.23 -3.41 43.45
N PHE A 12 -28.25 -3.80 42.69
CA PHE A 12 -29.58 -4.05 43.24
C PHE A 12 -29.68 -5.44 43.90
N THR A 13 -29.83 -5.47 45.23
CA THR A 13 -30.13 -6.69 46.01
C THR A 13 -31.57 -6.66 46.52
N ARG A 14 -32.32 -7.76 46.31
CA ARG A 14 -33.71 -7.91 46.76
C ARG A 14 -33.77 -7.98 48.29
N LYS A 15 -34.56 -7.12 48.95
CA LYS A 15 -35.00 -7.36 50.33
C LYS A 15 -36.05 -8.48 50.37
N PRO A 16 -36.13 -9.29 51.45
CA PRO A 16 -37.19 -10.30 51.59
C PRO A 16 -38.58 -9.63 51.67
N PRO A 17 -39.61 -10.22 51.07
CA PRO A 17 -40.91 -9.58 50.95
C PRO A 17 -41.65 -9.55 52.29
N LYS A 18 -42.06 -8.35 52.74
CA LYS A 18 -43.22 -8.22 53.62
C LYS A 18 -44.46 -8.12 52.73
N TYR A 19 -45.45 -8.94 53.07
CA TYR A 19 -46.68 -9.17 52.33
C TYR A 19 -47.44 -7.87 52.05
N GLU A 20 -47.51 -7.48 50.78
CA GLU A 20 -48.62 -6.72 50.22
C GLU A 20 -48.66 -6.94 48.69
N ARG A 21 -49.83 -7.29 48.17
CA ARG A 21 -50.06 -7.69 46.77
C ARG A 21 -49.79 -6.53 45.82
N PHE A 22 -48.75 -6.64 44.99
CA PHE A 22 -48.69 -5.94 43.70
C PHE A 22 -48.17 -6.86 42.59
N ILE A 23 -48.84 -6.75 41.45
CA ILE A 23 -48.66 -7.51 40.21
C ILE A 23 -47.19 -7.56 39.81
N HIS A 24 -46.65 -8.76 39.63
CA HIS A 24 -45.34 -9.01 39.02
C HIS A 24 -45.35 -8.62 37.53
N PRO A 25 -44.38 -7.82 37.06
CA PRO A 25 -43.94 -7.90 35.69
C PRO A 25 -42.55 -8.55 35.68
N SER A 26 -42.49 -9.79 35.20
CA SER A 26 -41.28 -10.38 34.63
C SER A 26 -40.87 -9.53 33.42
N GLY A 27 -40.09 -8.47 33.66
CA GLY A 27 -39.69 -7.50 32.64
C GLY A 27 -38.32 -7.84 32.03
N LEU A 28 -38.28 -7.99 30.71
CA LEU A 28 -37.06 -8.10 29.90
C LEU A 28 -36.16 -6.88 30.12
N GLY A 29 -35.01 -7.08 30.77
CA GLY A 29 -33.99 -6.06 30.97
C GLY A 29 -33.12 -5.92 29.72
N PHE A 30 -33.10 -4.72 29.13
CA PHE A 30 -32.17 -4.40 28.04
C PHE A 30 -31.00 -3.61 28.62
N THR A 31 -29.81 -4.21 28.54
CA THR A 31 -28.55 -3.56 28.89
C THR A 31 -27.88 -2.90 27.68
N LYS A 32 -28.41 -3.16 26.47
CA LYS A 32 -27.84 -2.69 25.22
C LYS A 32 -28.89 -2.09 24.28
N ALA A 33 -28.49 -1.07 23.54
CA ALA A 33 -29.30 -0.40 22.52
C ALA A 33 -28.64 -0.50 21.14
N HIS A 34 -29.47 -0.60 20.11
CA HIS A 34 -29.04 -0.43 18.72
C HIS A 34 -29.00 1.06 18.38
N VAL A 35 -27.81 1.57 18.05
CA VAL A 35 -27.55 2.97 17.75
C VAL A 35 -27.06 3.08 16.33
N THR A 36 -27.87 3.69 15.45
CA THR A 36 -27.50 3.93 14.06
C THR A 36 -26.79 5.26 13.94
N HIS A 37 -25.55 5.23 13.47
CA HIS A 37 -24.78 6.44 13.23
C HIS A 37 -25.28 7.14 11.94
N PRO A 38 -25.67 8.42 12.00
CA PRO A 38 -26.33 9.10 10.89
C PRO A 38 -25.46 9.25 9.63
N GLU A 39 -24.14 9.41 9.79
CA GLU A 39 -23.19 9.53 8.67
C GLU A 39 -22.72 8.18 8.15
N LEU A 40 -22.22 7.29 9.04
CA LEU A 40 -21.74 5.95 8.65
C LEU A 40 -22.85 5.03 8.12
N LYS A 41 -24.12 5.32 8.41
CA LYS A 41 -25.26 4.42 8.13
C LYS A 41 -25.12 3.02 8.75
N CYS A 42 -24.24 2.86 9.74
CA CYS A 42 -24.00 1.62 10.47
C CYS A 42 -24.72 1.61 11.82
N THR A 43 -25.19 0.42 12.25
CA THR A 43 -25.88 0.24 13.53
C THR A 43 -25.02 -0.54 14.51
N PHE A 44 -24.75 0.05 15.67
CA PHE A 44 -23.92 -0.52 16.73
C PHE A 44 -24.77 -0.96 17.92
N LYS A 45 -24.37 -2.04 18.60
CA LYS A 45 -25.05 -2.52 19.81
C LYS A 45 -24.26 -2.10 21.05
N LEU A 46 -24.66 -0.99 21.66
CA LEU A 46 -23.92 -0.31 22.74
C LEU A 46 -24.57 -0.52 24.10
N GLU A 47 -23.77 -0.45 25.16
CA GLU A 47 -24.30 -0.48 26.53
C GLU A 47 -25.04 0.82 26.87
N ILE A 48 -26.18 0.67 27.53
CA ILE A 48 -26.98 1.78 28.03
C ILE A 48 -26.40 2.19 29.39
N ILE A 49 -25.88 3.41 29.48
CA ILE A 49 -25.27 3.94 30.72
C ILE A 49 -26.28 4.70 31.57
N GLY A 50 -27.38 5.19 30.97
CA GLY A 50 -28.43 5.86 31.72
C GLY A 50 -29.66 6.22 30.89
N VAL A 51 -30.70 6.69 31.56
CA VAL A 51 -31.86 7.32 30.94
C VAL A 51 -31.76 8.83 31.17
N LYS A 52 -31.70 9.62 30.09
CA LYS A 52 -31.59 11.08 30.16
C LYS A 52 -32.95 11.76 30.27
N LYS A 53 -33.96 11.23 29.58
CA LYS A 53 -35.33 11.78 29.62
C LYS A 53 -36.35 10.67 29.42
N ASN A 54 -37.40 10.67 30.22
CA ASN A 54 -38.53 9.78 30.05
C ASN A 54 -39.85 10.58 29.95
N PRO A 55 -40.67 10.39 28.90
CA PRO A 55 -41.96 11.08 28.74
C PRO A 55 -42.97 10.81 29.87
N LYS A 56 -42.80 9.75 30.64
CA LYS A 56 -43.66 9.39 31.79
C LYS A 56 -43.24 10.05 33.11
N GLY A 57 -42.19 10.89 33.09
CA GLY A 57 -41.79 11.76 34.20
C GLY A 57 -40.54 11.29 34.98
N PRO A 58 -40.10 12.08 35.98
CA PRO A 58 -38.80 11.92 36.64
C PRO A 58 -38.60 10.57 37.35
N MET A 59 -39.67 9.99 37.90
CA MET A 59 -39.62 8.68 38.56
C MET A 59 -39.15 7.56 37.62
N TYR A 60 -39.47 7.64 36.34
CA TYR A 60 -39.06 6.65 35.34
C TYR A 60 -37.59 6.83 34.94
N ILE A 61 -37.06 8.04 35.07
CA ILE A 61 -35.64 8.36 34.86
C ILE A 61 -34.82 7.74 36.00
N SER A 62 -35.21 7.98 37.26
CA SER A 62 -34.50 7.45 38.44
C SER A 62 -34.50 5.92 38.51
N LEU A 63 -35.55 5.28 37.98
CA LEU A 63 -35.67 3.82 37.91
C LEU A 63 -35.08 3.24 36.60
N GLY A 64 -34.52 4.07 35.71
CA GLY A 64 -33.97 3.69 34.40
C GLY A 64 -34.99 3.03 33.45
N VAL A 65 -36.28 3.22 33.70
CA VAL A 65 -37.37 2.57 32.96
C VAL A 65 -37.41 3.12 31.53
N MET A 66 -37.49 2.24 30.55
CA MET A 66 -37.59 2.61 29.14
C MET A 66 -39.03 2.54 28.67
N THR A 67 -39.49 3.63 28.05
CA THR A 67 -40.84 3.75 27.47
C THR A 67 -40.72 4.32 26.06
N LYS A 68 -41.81 4.28 25.29
CA LYS A 68 -41.82 4.88 23.95
C LYS A 68 -41.47 6.38 24.06
N GLY A 69 -40.42 6.80 23.35
CA GLY A 69 -39.92 8.18 23.37
C GLY A 69 -38.90 8.50 24.48
N THR A 70 -38.42 7.49 25.21
CA THR A 70 -37.31 7.65 26.16
C THR A 70 -36.02 8.02 25.43
N ILE A 71 -35.31 9.04 25.94
CA ILE A 71 -33.96 9.41 25.52
C ILE A 71 -32.99 8.72 26.46
N ILE A 72 -32.14 7.85 25.90
CA ILE A 72 -31.11 7.11 26.62
C ILE A 72 -29.74 7.76 26.44
N GLU A 73 -28.85 7.46 27.36
CA GLU A 73 -27.45 7.80 27.28
C GLU A 73 -26.64 6.52 27.05
N VAL A 74 -25.72 6.58 26.10
CA VAL A 74 -24.82 5.48 25.71
C VAL A 74 -23.42 6.04 25.64
N ASN A 75 -22.41 5.25 26.03
CA ASN A 75 -21.03 5.66 25.83
C ASN A 75 -20.58 5.32 24.41
N VAL A 76 -20.24 6.35 23.62
CA VAL A 76 -19.69 6.22 22.26
C VAL A 76 -18.18 6.50 22.19
N SER A 77 -17.52 6.82 23.31
CA SER A 77 -16.11 7.19 23.35
C SER A 77 -15.19 6.07 22.86
N GLU A 78 -15.58 4.81 23.10
CA GLU A 78 -14.83 3.62 22.66
C GLU A 78 -15.09 3.26 21.20
N LEU A 79 -16.08 3.88 20.54
CA LEU A 79 -16.33 3.65 19.12
C LEU A 79 -15.31 4.35 18.22
N GLY A 80 -14.51 5.28 18.76
CA GLY A 80 -13.63 6.12 17.94
C GLY A 80 -14.41 7.04 17.01
N LEU A 81 -15.61 7.47 17.43
CA LEU A 81 -16.52 8.19 16.56
C LEU A 81 -16.92 9.52 17.21
N VAL A 82 -16.37 10.57 16.61
CA VAL A 82 -16.89 11.94 16.56
C VAL A 82 -16.45 12.87 17.70
N THR A 83 -15.65 13.90 17.36
CA THR A 83 -15.42 15.06 18.23
C THR A 83 -16.73 15.84 18.45
N PRO A 84 -16.82 16.76 19.44
CA PRO A 84 -17.98 17.64 19.59
C PRO A 84 -18.37 18.44 18.32
N ALA A 85 -17.45 18.54 17.35
CA ALA A 85 -17.65 19.23 16.07
C ALA A 85 -18.12 18.31 14.92
N GLY A 86 -18.46 17.04 15.16
CA GLY A 86 -18.94 16.16 14.09
C GLY A 86 -17.84 15.41 13.32
N LYS A 87 -16.56 15.53 13.71
CA LYS A 87 -15.46 14.87 12.98
C LYS A 87 -15.19 13.47 13.52
N ILE A 88 -15.44 12.43 12.72
CA ILE A 88 -15.04 11.05 13.02
C ILE A 88 -13.53 11.00 13.30
N VAL A 89 -13.14 10.51 14.49
CA VAL A 89 -11.72 10.32 14.87
C VAL A 89 -11.54 8.85 15.18
N TRP A 90 -11.30 8.05 14.13
CA TRP A 90 -10.78 6.71 14.34
C TRP A 90 -9.52 6.80 15.20
N GLY A 91 -9.39 5.94 16.21
CA GLY A 91 -8.10 5.74 16.85
C GLY A 91 -7.06 5.43 15.76
N MET A 92 -5.82 5.88 15.94
CA MET A 92 -4.75 5.64 14.97
C MET A 92 -4.59 4.15 14.63
N ASN A 93 -4.96 3.26 15.54
CA ASN A 93 -5.09 1.83 15.26
C ASN A 93 -6.52 1.38 15.53
N TYR A 94 -7.04 0.49 14.68
CA TYR A 94 -8.40 -0.02 14.77
C TYR A 94 -8.50 -1.43 14.18
N LEU A 95 -9.56 -2.15 14.54
CA LEU A 95 -9.87 -3.45 13.93
C LEU A 95 -10.77 -3.24 12.71
N SER A 96 -10.41 -3.89 11.61
CA SER A 96 -11.23 -4.05 10.41
C SER A 96 -11.59 -5.52 10.23
N TRP A 97 -12.73 -5.83 9.63
CA TRP A 97 -13.15 -7.21 9.37
C TRP A 97 -13.16 -7.49 7.87
N HIS A 98 -12.38 -8.48 7.44
CA HIS A 98 -12.36 -8.98 6.07
C HIS A 98 -13.03 -10.35 6.06
N GLY A 99 -14.33 -10.38 5.76
CA GLY A 99 -15.15 -11.57 5.98
C GLY A 99 -15.15 -11.96 7.46
N PRO A 100 -14.82 -13.20 7.83
CA PRO A 100 -14.75 -13.64 9.22
C PRO A 100 -13.42 -13.33 9.92
N GLU A 101 -12.45 -12.75 9.22
CA GLU A 101 -11.10 -12.50 9.75
C GLU A 101 -10.97 -11.08 10.29
N ALA A 102 -10.48 -10.94 11.51
CA ALA A 102 -10.18 -9.64 12.13
C ALA A 102 -8.75 -9.21 11.77
N HIS A 103 -8.63 -8.03 11.17
CA HIS A 103 -7.39 -7.40 10.78
C HIS A 103 -7.12 -6.19 11.67
N LEU A 104 -5.94 -6.11 12.27
CA LEU A 104 -5.50 -4.95 13.04
C LEU A 104 -4.82 -3.94 12.12
N VAL A 105 -5.45 -2.78 11.92
CA VAL A 105 -4.83 -1.67 11.19
C VAL A 105 -3.95 -0.88 12.15
N VAL A 106 -2.67 -0.70 11.81
CA VAL A 106 -1.68 0.03 12.62
C VAL A 106 -1.12 1.21 11.83
N THR A 107 -1.32 2.43 12.33
CA THR A 107 -0.78 3.65 11.71
C THR A 107 0.20 4.42 12.60
N GLU A 108 0.33 4.04 13.87
CA GLU A 108 1.29 4.69 14.78
C GLU A 108 2.75 4.40 14.38
N PRO A 109 3.58 5.43 14.09
CA PRO A 109 4.95 5.24 13.59
C PRO A 109 5.85 4.38 14.48
N ASN A 110 5.65 4.43 15.79
CA ASN A 110 6.41 3.63 16.76
C ASN A 110 6.07 2.14 16.70
N LEU A 111 4.78 1.79 16.60
CA LEU A 111 4.35 0.40 16.47
C LEU A 111 4.75 -0.16 15.10
N VAL A 112 4.61 0.65 14.04
CA VAL A 112 5.10 0.31 12.70
C VAL A 112 6.60 0.01 12.73
N LYS A 113 7.40 0.86 13.39
CA LYS A 113 8.84 0.64 13.57
C LYS A 113 9.15 -0.66 14.30
N GLU A 114 8.41 -0.98 15.36
CA GLU A 114 8.55 -2.22 16.14
C GLU A 114 8.27 -3.45 15.28
N ILE A 115 7.17 -3.43 14.51
CA ILE A 115 6.78 -4.51 13.60
C ILE A 115 7.87 -4.76 12.54
N PHE A 116 8.33 -3.71 11.85
CA PHE A 116 9.27 -3.85 10.74
C PHE A 116 10.69 -4.25 11.19
N ASN A 117 11.11 -3.87 12.40
CA ASN A 117 12.43 -4.18 12.93
C ASN A 117 12.46 -5.41 13.84
N ASN A 118 11.34 -6.12 13.98
CA ASN A 118 11.28 -7.34 14.78
C ASN A 118 12.20 -8.43 14.19
N LYS A 119 13.28 -8.74 14.92
CA LYS A 119 14.26 -9.76 14.53
C LYS A 119 13.82 -11.18 14.91
N ASP A 120 12.91 -11.30 15.86
CA ASP A 120 12.46 -12.58 16.44
C ASP A 120 11.37 -13.27 15.59
N GLY A 121 11.13 -12.78 14.38
CA GLY A 121 10.20 -13.38 13.41
C GLY A 121 8.75 -13.44 13.88
N ALA A 122 8.33 -12.57 14.80
CA ALA A 122 6.95 -12.51 15.29
C ALA A 122 5.96 -11.96 14.25
N PHE A 123 6.47 -11.16 13.31
CA PHE A 123 5.69 -10.53 12.26
C PHE A 123 6.21 -10.87 10.85
N PRO A 124 6.07 -12.12 10.37
CA PRO A 124 6.29 -12.46 8.97
C PRO A 124 5.28 -11.76 8.04
N LYS A 125 5.54 -11.80 6.73
CA LYS A 125 4.50 -11.51 5.74
C LYS A 125 3.44 -12.63 5.79
N PRO A 126 2.16 -12.34 5.54
CA PRO A 126 1.15 -13.39 5.40
C PRO A 126 1.50 -14.34 4.26
N GLU A 127 0.98 -15.57 4.32
CA GLU A 127 1.05 -16.48 3.19
C GLU A 127 0.29 -15.90 1.98
N PRO A 128 0.88 -15.95 0.78
CA PRO A 128 0.23 -15.42 -0.41
C PRO A 128 -0.97 -16.28 -0.82
N GLU A 129 -2.04 -15.63 -1.28
CA GLU A 129 -3.16 -16.29 -1.95
C GLU A 129 -2.70 -17.03 -3.22
N GLU A 130 -3.49 -18.00 -3.69
CA GLU A 130 -3.12 -18.93 -4.76
C GLU A 130 -2.56 -18.24 -6.02
N TYR A 131 -3.30 -17.29 -6.62
CA TYR A 131 -2.83 -16.56 -7.80
C TYR A 131 -1.58 -15.72 -7.53
N PHE A 132 -1.49 -15.12 -6.34
CA PHE A 132 -0.34 -14.32 -5.94
C PHE A 132 0.90 -15.19 -5.73
N LYS A 133 0.71 -16.45 -5.28
CA LYS A 133 1.76 -17.46 -5.20
C LYS A 133 2.24 -17.90 -6.58
N LYS A 134 1.35 -18.07 -7.57
CA LYS A 134 1.73 -18.37 -8.97
C LYS A 134 2.59 -17.26 -9.57
N LEU A 135 2.29 -16.00 -9.24
CA LEU A 135 3.07 -14.85 -9.71
C LEU A 135 4.49 -14.82 -9.11
N LEU A 136 4.61 -15.02 -7.79
CA LEU A 136 5.87 -14.79 -7.07
C LEU A 136 6.72 -16.04 -6.87
N GLY A 137 6.12 -17.22 -7.05
CA GLY A 137 6.73 -18.52 -6.77
C GLY A 137 7.40 -18.56 -5.39
N ASP A 138 8.52 -19.27 -5.32
CA ASP A 138 9.41 -19.33 -4.16
C ASP A 138 10.49 -18.22 -4.19
N GLY A 139 10.09 -16.99 -4.51
CA GLY A 139 10.97 -15.84 -4.60
C GLY A 139 11.29 -15.17 -3.25
N ILE A 140 12.06 -14.07 -3.32
CA ILE A 140 12.46 -13.26 -2.15
C ILE A 140 11.28 -12.68 -1.35
N VAL A 141 10.11 -12.57 -1.97
CA VAL A 141 8.90 -12.02 -1.35
C VAL A 141 8.20 -13.03 -0.45
N THR A 142 8.18 -14.30 -0.85
CA THR A 142 7.39 -15.39 -0.25
C THR A 142 8.22 -16.29 0.66
N THR A 143 9.52 -16.44 0.37
CA THR A 143 10.42 -17.29 1.15
C THR A 143 10.71 -16.76 2.56
N ARG A 144 11.08 -17.68 3.46
CA ARG A 144 11.44 -17.41 4.86
C ARG A 144 12.77 -18.08 5.23
N GLY A 145 13.29 -17.77 6.42
CA GLY A 145 14.47 -18.42 7.00
C GLY A 145 15.73 -18.30 6.14
N GLU A 146 16.54 -19.37 6.09
CA GLU A 146 17.80 -19.41 5.36
C GLU A 146 17.62 -19.20 3.85
N LYS A 147 16.59 -19.78 3.24
CA LYS A 147 16.28 -19.59 1.81
C LYS A 147 16.07 -18.12 1.49
N TRP A 148 15.30 -17.41 2.33
CA TRP A 148 15.12 -15.96 2.20
C TRP A 148 16.44 -15.20 2.37
N PHE A 149 17.25 -15.54 3.38
CA PHE A 149 18.52 -14.87 3.62
C PHE A 149 19.48 -15.00 2.42
N THR A 150 19.59 -16.20 1.84
CA THR A 150 20.40 -16.46 0.64
C THR A 150 19.91 -15.64 -0.55
N LEU A 151 18.61 -15.68 -0.86
CA LEU A 151 18.02 -14.88 -1.93
C LEU A 151 18.22 -13.38 -1.69
N ARG A 152 18.04 -12.92 -0.45
CA ARG A 152 18.22 -11.52 -0.06
C ARG A 152 19.66 -11.05 -0.22
N LYS A 153 20.64 -11.88 0.17
CA LYS A 153 22.07 -11.57 0.02
C LYS A 153 22.43 -11.41 -1.46
N LEU A 154 21.97 -12.34 -2.32
CA LEU A 154 22.19 -12.29 -3.76
C LEU A 154 21.54 -11.05 -4.39
N SER A 155 20.28 -10.77 -4.08
CA SER A 155 19.59 -9.59 -4.60
C SER A 155 20.24 -8.29 -4.12
N ASN A 156 20.60 -8.18 -2.84
CA ASN A 156 21.29 -6.99 -2.31
C ASN A 156 22.61 -6.74 -3.04
N HIS A 157 23.35 -7.79 -3.39
CA HIS A 157 24.57 -7.67 -4.17
C HIS A 157 24.27 -7.16 -5.60
N ALA A 158 23.31 -7.78 -6.29
CA ALA A 158 22.94 -7.40 -7.66
C ALA A 158 22.43 -5.95 -7.77
N PHE A 159 21.75 -5.45 -6.75
CA PHE A 159 21.23 -4.07 -6.69
C PHE A 159 22.11 -3.12 -5.85
N HIS A 160 23.35 -3.51 -5.55
CA HIS A 160 24.32 -2.65 -4.89
C HIS A 160 24.86 -1.58 -5.85
N ALA A 161 25.27 -0.42 -5.32
CA ALA A 161 25.66 0.75 -6.11
C ALA A 161 26.70 0.45 -7.21
N GLU A 162 27.72 -0.36 -6.93
CA GLU A 162 28.73 -0.74 -7.93
C GLU A 162 28.15 -1.57 -9.09
N CYS A 163 27.23 -2.50 -8.82
CA CYS A 163 26.55 -3.26 -9.88
C CYS A 163 25.60 -2.37 -10.66
N LEU A 164 24.95 -1.40 -9.99
CA LEU A 164 24.04 -0.44 -10.63
C LEU A 164 24.75 0.45 -11.65
N LYS A 165 26.00 0.85 -11.40
CA LYS A 165 26.79 1.64 -12.37
C LYS A 165 26.86 0.96 -13.74
N GLY A 166 27.05 -0.36 -13.77
CA GLY A 166 27.06 -1.15 -15.00
C GLY A 166 25.71 -1.22 -15.73
N MET A 167 24.60 -0.89 -15.05
CA MET A 167 23.25 -0.90 -15.61
C MET A 167 22.84 0.45 -16.22
N ILE A 168 23.50 1.55 -15.84
CA ILE A 168 23.18 2.91 -16.30
C ILE A 168 23.15 3.03 -17.84
N PRO A 169 24.11 2.49 -18.61
CA PRO A 169 24.06 2.59 -20.07
C PRO A 169 22.80 1.97 -20.68
N ALA A 170 22.32 0.85 -20.12
CA ALA A 170 21.08 0.21 -20.57
C ALA A 170 19.84 1.04 -20.20
N MET A 171 19.83 1.68 -19.03
CA MET A 171 18.77 2.61 -18.64
C MET A 171 18.68 3.79 -19.62
N ILE A 172 19.81 4.44 -19.90
CA ILE A 172 19.90 5.58 -20.85
C ILE A 172 19.41 5.16 -22.23
N ALA A 173 19.93 4.06 -22.78
CA ALA A 173 19.53 3.58 -24.10
C ALA A 173 18.02 3.30 -24.21
N SER A 174 17.40 2.78 -23.15
CA SER A 174 15.95 2.54 -23.12
C SER A 174 15.16 3.84 -23.12
N VAL A 175 15.63 4.86 -22.37
CA VAL A 175 15.03 6.19 -22.37
C VAL A 175 15.19 6.87 -23.73
N GLU A 176 16.36 6.77 -24.37
CA GLU A 176 16.57 7.29 -25.73
C GLU A 176 15.60 6.67 -26.74
N ILE A 177 15.41 5.35 -26.69
CA ILE A 177 14.46 4.65 -27.56
C ILE A 177 13.04 5.18 -27.37
N MET A 178 12.60 5.38 -26.13
CA MET A 178 11.29 5.98 -25.85
C MET A 178 11.20 7.40 -26.42
N LEU A 179 12.22 8.23 -26.21
CA LEU A 179 12.24 9.62 -26.68
C LEU A 179 12.30 9.74 -28.21
N GLU A 180 12.96 8.81 -28.91
CA GLU A 180 12.90 8.70 -30.36
C GLU A 180 11.49 8.40 -30.85
N ARG A 181 10.73 7.53 -30.15
CA ARG A 181 9.30 7.32 -30.47
C ARG A 181 8.48 8.58 -30.25
N TRP A 182 8.75 9.33 -29.18
CA TRP A 182 8.01 10.56 -28.85
C TRP A 182 8.14 11.67 -29.90
N LYS A 183 9.21 11.67 -30.73
CA LYS A 183 9.34 12.62 -31.84
C LYS A 183 8.18 12.55 -32.83
N TYR A 184 7.53 11.39 -32.97
CA TYR A 184 6.37 11.20 -33.86
C TYR A 184 5.03 11.64 -33.20
N HIS A 185 5.09 12.06 -31.93
CA HIS A 185 3.95 12.49 -31.11
C HIS A 185 3.96 14.00 -30.81
N ASP A 186 4.75 14.81 -31.53
CA ASP A 186 4.77 16.25 -31.35
C ASP A 186 3.37 16.88 -31.47
N GLY A 187 2.96 17.60 -30.42
CA GLY A 187 1.64 18.23 -30.30
C GLY A 187 0.47 17.26 -30.11
N LYS A 188 0.71 15.95 -30.10
CA LYS A 188 -0.31 14.92 -29.92
C LYS A 188 -0.48 14.56 -28.45
N GLU A 189 -1.68 14.09 -28.15
CA GLU A 189 -1.98 13.43 -26.88
C GLU A 189 -1.34 12.05 -26.85
N ILE A 190 -0.70 11.71 -25.73
CA ILE A 190 -0.19 10.37 -25.43
C ILE A 190 -0.70 9.91 -24.07
N ASP A 191 -0.76 8.59 -23.86
CA ASP A 191 -0.92 8.02 -22.52
C ASP A 191 0.47 7.75 -21.91
N ALA A 192 0.94 8.68 -21.07
CA ALA A 192 2.24 8.55 -20.44
C ALA A 192 2.34 7.33 -19.51
N PHE A 193 1.23 6.84 -18.97
CA PHE A 193 1.24 5.63 -18.16
C PHE A 193 1.64 4.40 -18.98
N GLN A 194 1.16 4.28 -20.23
CA GLN A 194 1.61 3.20 -21.13
C GLN A 194 3.07 3.37 -21.51
N GLU A 195 3.51 4.59 -21.82
CA GLU A 195 4.91 4.86 -22.19
C GLU A 195 5.87 4.48 -21.05
N PHE A 196 5.57 4.88 -19.81
CA PHE A 196 6.39 4.51 -18.66
C PHE A 196 6.35 3.01 -18.36
N LYS A 197 5.21 2.35 -18.58
CA LYS A 197 5.10 0.89 -18.43
C LYS A 197 5.99 0.15 -19.43
N VAL A 198 6.04 0.59 -20.69
CA VAL A 198 6.96 0.05 -21.70
C VAL A 198 8.41 0.35 -21.32
N LEU A 199 8.72 1.59 -20.96
CA LEU A 199 10.08 2.02 -20.58
C LEU A 199 10.62 1.17 -19.42
N THR A 200 9.89 1.12 -18.31
CA THR A 200 10.32 0.40 -17.10
C THR A 200 10.47 -1.10 -17.35
N SER A 201 9.60 -1.70 -18.17
CA SER A 201 9.75 -3.09 -18.60
C SER A 201 10.99 -3.29 -19.47
N GLU A 202 11.30 -2.36 -20.38
CA GLU A 202 12.48 -2.43 -21.23
C GLU A 202 13.77 -2.31 -20.40
N ILE A 203 13.81 -1.35 -19.48
CA ILE A 203 14.94 -1.11 -18.57
C ILE A 203 15.22 -2.36 -17.75
N ILE A 204 14.25 -2.86 -17.00
CA ILE A 204 14.47 -4.03 -16.15
C ILE A 204 14.85 -5.26 -16.99
N SER A 205 14.27 -5.43 -18.19
CA SER A 205 14.60 -6.54 -19.08
C SER A 205 16.05 -6.48 -19.56
N ARG A 206 16.52 -5.32 -20.01
CA ARG A 206 17.91 -5.14 -20.44
C ARG A 206 18.89 -5.30 -19.29
N THR A 207 18.57 -4.78 -18.11
CA THR A 207 19.48 -4.83 -16.96
C THR A 207 19.50 -6.18 -16.27
N ALA A 208 18.37 -6.90 -16.20
CA ALA A 208 18.28 -8.20 -15.53
C ALA A 208 18.60 -9.38 -16.47
N PHE A 209 18.13 -9.32 -17.72
CA PHE A 209 18.25 -10.41 -18.69
C PHE A 209 19.33 -10.20 -19.76
N GLY A 210 19.92 -8.99 -19.86
CA GLY A 210 21.07 -8.74 -20.73
C GLY A 210 20.77 -9.08 -22.19
N SER A 211 21.52 -10.02 -22.77
CA SER A 211 21.32 -10.49 -24.15
C SER A 211 19.97 -11.15 -24.42
N SER A 212 19.23 -11.55 -23.39
CA SER A 212 17.87 -12.13 -23.50
C SER A 212 16.77 -11.15 -23.10
N TYR A 213 16.98 -9.85 -23.33
CA TYR A 213 16.01 -8.82 -22.91
C TYR A 213 14.66 -8.92 -23.64
N MET A 214 14.64 -9.40 -24.89
CA MET A 214 13.41 -9.60 -25.67
C MET A 214 12.51 -10.64 -24.99
N GLU A 215 13.08 -11.78 -24.59
CA GLU A 215 12.35 -12.79 -23.81
C GLU A 215 11.98 -12.28 -22.41
N GLY A 216 12.81 -11.38 -21.86
CA GLY A 216 12.46 -10.63 -20.67
C GLY A 216 11.15 -9.85 -20.82
N GLN A 217 10.97 -9.14 -21.95
CA GLN A 217 9.74 -8.40 -22.23
C GLN A 217 8.52 -9.34 -22.32
N ASP A 218 8.65 -10.50 -22.98
CA ASP A 218 7.58 -11.50 -23.03
C ASP A 218 7.18 -11.99 -21.63
N ILE A 219 8.15 -12.16 -20.72
CA ILE A 219 7.90 -12.50 -19.32
C ILE A 219 7.11 -11.39 -18.63
N PHE A 220 7.48 -10.12 -18.80
CA PHE A 220 6.75 -9.01 -18.18
C PHE A 220 5.32 -8.89 -18.70
N ASP A 221 5.08 -9.13 -19.99
CA ASP A 221 3.74 -9.16 -20.54
C ASP A 221 2.88 -10.29 -19.93
N MET A 222 3.45 -11.48 -19.75
CA MET A 222 2.78 -12.57 -19.02
C MET A 222 2.52 -12.21 -17.55
N LEU A 223 3.48 -11.57 -16.86
CA LEU A 223 3.31 -11.10 -15.49
C LEU A 223 2.19 -10.08 -15.37
N ILE A 224 2.10 -9.10 -16.28
CA ILE A 224 1.03 -8.10 -16.32
C ILE A 224 -0.34 -8.76 -16.46
N ARG A 225 -0.47 -9.77 -17.31
CA ARG A 225 -1.73 -10.53 -17.45
C ARG A 225 -2.08 -11.27 -16.16
N MET A 226 -1.09 -11.85 -15.48
CA MET A 226 -1.28 -12.47 -14.16
C MET A 226 -1.74 -11.45 -13.10
N VAL A 227 -1.20 -10.23 -13.09
CA VAL A 227 -1.64 -9.14 -12.19
C VAL A 227 -3.12 -8.82 -12.36
N VAL A 228 -3.61 -8.82 -13.60
CA VAL A 228 -5.02 -8.58 -13.89
C VAL A 228 -5.91 -9.71 -13.35
N ILE A 229 -5.48 -10.97 -13.49
CA ILE A 229 -6.19 -12.13 -12.92
C ILE A 229 -6.25 -12.03 -11.39
N ILE A 230 -5.12 -11.74 -10.75
CA ILE A 230 -5.06 -11.53 -9.29
C ILE A 230 -6.06 -10.45 -8.86
N SER A 231 -6.03 -9.30 -9.53
CA SER A 231 -6.86 -8.14 -9.17
C SER A 231 -8.36 -8.44 -9.30
N ARG A 232 -8.77 -9.17 -10.35
CA ARG A 232 -10.16 -9.58 -10.57
C ARG A 232 -10.65 -10.64 -9.58
N ASN A 233 -9.75 -11.42 -8.99
CA ASN A 233 -10.09 -12.52 -8.10
C ASN A 233 -9.88 -12.23 -6.61
N LYS A 234 -9.22 -11.11 -6.25
CA LYS A 234 -8.90 -10.72 -4.87
C LYS A 234 -10.06 -10.79 -3.87
N TYR A 235 -11.28 -10.46 -4.30
CA TYR A 235 -12.48 -10.47 -3.44
C TYR A 235 -13.49 -11.55 -3.81
N LYS A 236 -13.16 -12.48 -4.71
CA LYS A 236 -14.07 -13.57 -5.09
C LYS A 236 -14.01 -14.67 -4.02
N ILE A 237 -15.15 -14.92 -3.38
CA ILE A 237 -15.29 -16.00 -2.40
C ILE A 237 -15.36 -17.33 -3.14
N ARG A 238 -14.40 -18.22 -2.92
CA ARG A 238 -14.45 -19.60 -3.37
C ARG A 238 -15.12 -20.47 -2.30
N ILE A 239 -16.13 -21.25 -2.70
CA ILE A 239 -16.76 -22.22 -1.81
C ILE A 239 -15.82 -23.41 -1.64
N PRO A 240 -15.33 -23.71 -0.42
CA PRO A 240 -14.45 -24.84 -0.18
C PRO A 240 -15.08 -26.16 -0.69
N GLY A 241 -14.29 -26.97 -1.40
CA GLY A 241 -14.70 -28.28 -1.92
C GLY A 241 -15.21 -28.30 -3.36
N ILE A 242 -15.98 -27.28 -3.79
CA ILE A 242 -16.48 -27.18 -5.19
C ILE A 242 -15.44 -26.51 -6.09
N SER A 243 -14.72 -25.51 -5.56
CA SER A 243 -13.70 -24.76 -6.30
C SER A 243 -12.55 -25.62 -6.83
N ASN A 244 -12.30 -26.78 -6.21
CA ASN A 244 -11.22 -27.69 -6.60
C ASN A 244 -11.64 -28.68 -7.70
N LEU A 245 -12.94 -28.81 -7.97
CA LEU A 245 -13.48 -29.76 -8.95
C LEU A 245 -13.72 -29.11 -10.32
N VAL A 246 -13.94 -27.79 -10.37
CA VAL A 246 -14.20 -27.06 -11.61
C VAL A 246 -13.28 -25.85 -11.70
N LYS A 247 -12.28 -25.93 -12.60
CA LYS A 247 -11.40 -24.80 -12.91
C LYS A 247 -12.17 -23.71 -13.66
N THR A 248 -12.02 -22.47 -13.22
CA THR A 248 -12.53 -21.29 -13.92
C THR A 248 -11.65 -20.95 -15.12
N ALA A 249 -12.12 -20.06 -16.01
CA ALA A 249 -11.29 -19.53 -17.10
C ALA A 249 -10.03 -18.83 -16.57
N ASP A 250 -10.16 -18.09 -15.45
CA ASP A 250 -9.04 -17.43 -14.77
C ASP A 250 -8.02 -18.45 -14.23
N ASP A 251 -8.47 -19.62 -13.73
CA ASP A 251 -7.56 -20.70 -13.31
C ASP A 251 -6.74 -21.23 -14.47
N VAL A 252 -7.43 -21.58 -15.56
CA VAL A 252 -6.79 -22.13 -16.77
C VAL A 252 -5.82 -21.12 -17.37
N GLU A 253 -6.19 -19.84 -17.44
CA GLU A 253 -5.29 -18.80 -17.92
C GLU A 253 -4.10 -18.59 -16.98
N SER A 254 -4.31 -18.57 -15.67
CA SER A 254 -3.21 -18.44 -14.70
C SER A 254 -2.21 -19.60 -14.79
N ASP A 255 -2.68 -20.84 -14.95
CA ASP A 255 -1.81 -22.02 -15.10
C ASP A 255 -0.95 -21.93 -16.36
N LYS A 256 -1.55 -21.47 -17.48
CA LYS A 256 -0.82 -21.25 -18.73
C LYS A 256 0.23 -20.15 -18.61
N LEU A 257 -0.11 -19.05 -17.95
CA LEU A 257 0.81 -17.94 -17.72
C LEU A 257 1.98 -18.35 -16.81
N GLU A 258 1.69 -19.07 -15.71
CA GLU A 258 2.72 -19.60 -14.81
C GLU A 258 3.69 -20.52 -15.55
N GLN A 259 3.16 -21.46 -16.33
CA GLN A 259 3.97 -22.38 -17.13
C GLN A 259 4.81 -21.64 -18.18
N GLY A 260 4.21 -20.68 -18.90
CA GLY A 260 4.90 -19.87 -19.90
C GLY A 260 6.05 -19.06 -19.31
N ILE A 261 5.85 -18.41 -18.16
CA ILE A 261 6.91 -17.68 -17.44
C ILE A 261 8.04 -18.64 -17.05
N ARG A 262 7.68 -19.80 -16.48
CA ARG A 262 8.66 -20.80 -16.04
C ARG A 262 9.51 -21.33 -17.20
N ASP A 263 8.87 -21.66 -18.32
CA ASP A 263 9.56 -22.20 -19.49
C ASP A 263 10.50 -21.16 -20.11
N SER A 264 10.07 -19.89 -20.21
CA SER A 264 10.93 -18.80 -20.67
C SER A 264 12.16 -18.62 -19.79
N ILE A 265 12.00 -18.64 -18.46
CA ILE A 265 13.13 -18.53 -17.52
C ILE A 265 14.11 -19.71 -17.68
N ILE A 266 13.60 -20.95 -17.73
CA ILE A 266 14.43 -22.15 -17.89
C ILE A 266 15.20 -22.11 -19.21
N ASN A 267 14.56 -21.70 -20.31
CA ASN A 267 15.21 -21.60 -21.61
C ASN A 267 16.31 -20.52 -21.63
N MET A 268 16.10 -19.38 -20.96
CA MET A 268 17.14 -18.37 -20.78
C MET A 268 18.33 -18.91 -19.98
N MET A 269 18.07 -19.65 -18.89
CA MET A 269 19.12 -20.26 -18.07
C MET A 269 19.97 -21.25 -18.86
N LYS A 270 19.34 -22.19 -19.57
CA LYS A 270 20.04 -23.19 -20.40
C LYS A 270 21.00 -22.56 -21.40
N ARG A 271 20.54 -21.53 -22.15
CA ARG A 271 21.39 -20.83 -23.12
C ARG A 271 22.56 -20.10 -22.48
N ARG A 272 22.39 -19.56 -21.27
CA ARG A 272 23.50 -18.91 -20.53
C ARG A 272 24.53 -19.93 -20.05
N GLU A 273 24.09 -21.11 -19.61
CA GLU A 273 24.98 -22.21 -19.25
C GLU A 273 25.78 -22.68 -20.48
N GLU A 274 25.13 -22.86 -21.62
CA GLU A 274 25.78 -23.20 -22.90
C GLU A 274 26.78 -22.12 -23.33
N ALA A 275 26.42 -20.83 -23.26
CA ALA A 275 27.31 -19.72 -23.62
C ALA A 275 28.52 -19.57 -22.69
N ALA A 276 28.35 -19.85 -21.39
CA ALA A 276 29.44 -19.84 -20.41
C ALA A 276 30.44 -20.97 -20.68
N ILE A 277 29.96 -22.15 -21.10
CA ILE A 277 30.81 -23.27 -21.55
C ILE A 277 31.60 -22.87 -22.82
N MET A 278 31.04 -22.02 -23.67
CA MET A 278 31.64 -21.55 -24.93
C MET A 278 32.55 -20.31 -24.81
N GLY A 279 32.78 -19.77 -23.60
CA GLY A 279 33.84 -18.79 -23.31
C GLY A 279 33.64 -17.36 -23.83
N GLN A 280 32.40 -16.89 -24.03
CA GLN A 280 32.13 -15.52 -24.49
C GLN A 280 31.81 -14.57 -23.33
N SER A 281 32.76 -13.70 -22.96
CA SER A 281 32.47 -12.53 -22.11
C SER A 281 33.43 -11.38 -22.37
N SER A 282 32.88 -10.24 -22.77
CA SER A 282 33.49 -8.90 -22.79
C SER A 282 32.44 -7.93 -22.23
N GLY A 283 32.72 -6.87 -21.49
CA GLY A 283 33.91 -6.25 -20.91
C GLY A 283 33.40 -5.17 -19.95
N GLY A 284 34.24 -4.70 -19.03
CA GLY A 284 33.87 -3.70 -18.02
C GLY A 284 33.52 -2.33 -18.61
N PHE A 285 32.65 -1.59 -17.92
CA PHE A 285 32.28 -0.22 -18.27
C PHE A 285 32.91 0.76 -17.27
N GLY A 286 33.67 1.73 -17.80
CA GLY A 286 34.28 2.85 -17.07
C GLY A 286 33.56 4.18 -17.36
N SER A 287 33.74 5.11 -16.40
CA SER A 287 33.26 6.51 -16.33
C SER A 287 31.80 6.73 -16.75
N ASP A 288 30.90 6.64 -15.77
CA ASP A 288 29.46 6.77 -15.97
C ASP A 288 29.00 8.20 -16.36
N PHE A 289 27.91 8.25 -17.14
CA PHE A 289 27.24 9.46 -17.58
C PHE A 289 26.70 10.32 -16.43
N LEU A 290 26.44 9.71 -15.26
CA LEU A 290 26.10 10.44 -14.04
C LEU A 290 27.27 11.33 -13.58
N GLY A 291 28.52 10.85 -13.68
CA GLY A 291 29.72 11.65 -13.47
C GLY A 291 29.95 12.73 -14.53
N LEU A 292 29.37 12.59 -15.73
CA LEU A 292 29.38 13.63 -16.78
C LEU A 292 28.30 14.70 -16.55
N LEU A 293 27.09 14.30 -16.15
CA LEU A 293 26.01 15.23 -15.77
C LEU A 293 26.34 16.05 -14.52
N LEU A 294 27.00 15.44 -13.53
CA LEU A 294 27.50 16.14 -12.34
C LEU A 294 28.63 17.13 -12.68
N LYS A 295 29.39 16.88 -13.75
CA LYS A 295 30.43 17.79 -14.26
C LYS A 295 29.84 18.98 -15.03
N GLU A 296 28.77 18.76 -15.79
CA GLU A 296 28.07 19.83 -16.54
C GLU A 296 27.26 20.78 -15.65
N HIS A 297 26.99 20.42 -14.40
CA HIS A 297 26.29 21.30 -13.46
C HIS A 297 27.15 22.48 -12.97
N HIS A 298 28.42 22.54 -13.36
CA HIS A 298 29.35 23.64 -13.07
C HIS A 298 29.44 24.71 -14.19
N ASP A 299 28.56 24.68 -15.20
CA ASP A 299 28.44 25.78 -16.19
C ASP A 299 27.34 26.79 -15.83
N ASP A 300 27.74 28.06 -15.81
CA ASP A 300 27.20 29.22 -15.09
C ASP A 300 25.87 29.81 -15.64
N ASN A 301 24.88 28.97 -15.96
CA ASN A 301 23.55 29.43 -16.38
C ASN A 301 22.44 28.85 -15.50
N SER A 302 22.30 29.41 -14.30
CA SER A 302 21.58 28.83 -13.15
C SER A 302 20.06 29.00 -13.13
N ASP A 303 19.46 29.85 -13.97
CA ASP A 303 18.07 30.26 -13.76
C ASP A 303 16.98 29.29 -14.30
N ARG A 304 17.36 28.17 -14.92
CA ARG A 304 16.37 27.24 -15.54
C ARG A 304 16.63 25.74 -15.42
N ARG A 305 17.57 25.27 -14.57
CA ARG A 305 17.89 23.82 -14.47
C ARG A 305 17.50 23.26 -13.10
N ILE A 306 16.72 22.17 -13.11
CA ILE A 306 16.35 21.37 -11.93
C ILE A 306 17.62 20.70 -11.38
N SER A 307 17.96 20.94 -10.12
CA SER A 307 19.12 20.31 -9.47
C SER A 307 18.87 18.84 -9.10
N VAL A 308 19.94 18.10 -8.76
CA VAL A 308 19.81 16.72 -8.26
C VAL A 308 19.03 16.67 -6.95
N GLU A 309 19.21 17.68 -6.11
CA GLU A 309 18.46 17.91 -4.88
C GLU A 309 16.98 18.12 -5.16
N ASP A 310 16.64 18.97 -6.14
CA ASP A 310 15.25 19.18 -6.57
C ASP A 310 14.60 17.90 -7.07
N MET A 311 15.33 17.11 -7.87
CA MET A 311 14.84 15.80 -8.32
C MET A 311 14.57 14.85 -7.15
N ASN A 312 15.45 14.80 -6.16
CA ASN A 312 15.23 13.97 -4.97
C ASN A 312 13.96 14.40 -4.23
N MET A 313 13.75 15.71 -4.06
CA MET A 313 12.57 16.26 -3.41
C MET A 313 11.29 15.93 -4.17
N ILE A 314 11.29 16.08 -5.50
CA ILE A 314 10.18 15.76 -6.40
C ILE A 314 9.83 14.28 -6.31
N ILE A 315 10.82 13.39 -6.42
CA ILE A 315 10.61 11.94 -6.35
C ILE A 315 10.05 11.55 -4.98
N ASN A 316 10.59 12.12 -3.90
CA ASN A 316 10.12 11.79 -2.56
C ASN A 316 8.68 12.23 -2.31
N GLU A 317 8.31 13.43 -2.75
CA GLU A 317 6.94 13.92 -2.60
C GLU A 317 5.96 13.15 -3.50
N ALA A 318 6.39 12.75 -4.70
CA ALA A 318 5.59 11.89 -5.57
C ALA A 318 5.35 10.51 -4.93
N LEU A 319 6.39 9.88 -4.36
CA LEU A 319 6.29 8.60 -3.66
C LEU A 319 5.47 8.68 -2.36
N ARG A 320 5.42 9.85 -1.71
CA ARG A 320 4.56 10.10 -0.55
C ARG A 320 3.08 10.17 -0.97
N LEU A 321 2.76 10.95 -2.00
CA LEU A 321 1.37 11.09 -2.46
C LEU A 321 0.85 9.85 -3.17
N TYR A 322 1.71 9.15 -3.92
CA TYR A 322 1.34 7.99 -4.72
C TYR A 322 2.28 6.81 -4.46
N PRO A 323 2.31 6.25 -3.24
CA PRO A 323 3.14 5.10 -2.92
C PRO A 323 2.69 3.89 -3.75
N PRO A 324 3.61 3.20 -4.47
CA PRO A 324 3.24 2.03 -5.26
C PRO A 324 2.60 0.93 -4.41
N ALA A 325 3.15 0.66 -3.22
CA ALA A 325 2.56 -0.25 -2.24
C ALA A 325 1.72 0.52 -1.22
N VAL A 326 0.40 0.57 -1.43
CA VAL A 326 -0.53 1.31 -0.55
C VAL A 326 -0.73 0.70 0.83
N ASN A 327 -0.41 -0.60 0.97
CA ASN A 327 -0.55 -1.36 2.20
C ASN A 327 0.51 -2.48 2.25
N VAL A 328 1.07 -2.76 3.43
CA VAL A 328 2.11 -3.78 3.61
C VAL A 328 1.76 -4.70 4.78
N PRO A 329 1.03 -5.80 4.54
CA PRO A 329 0.49 -6.62 5.61
C PRO A 329 1.58 -7.43 6.34
N ARG A 330 1.28 -7.82 7.57
CA ARG A 330 2.02 -8.75 8.41
C ARG A 330 1.07 -9.76 9.03
N GLN A 331 1.60 -10.90 9.45
CA GLN A 331 0.85 -11.91 10.17
C GLN A 331 1.50 -12.12 11.54
N VAL A 332 0.70 -12.24 12.58
CA VAL A 332 1.19 -12.54 13.93
C VAL A 332 1.49 -14.03 14.02
N GLN A 333 2.77 -14.39 14.12
CA GLN A 333 3.21 -15.79 14.10
C GLN A 333 2.98 -16.54 15.41
N ARG A 334 2.85 -15.80 16.52
CA ARG A 334 2.63 -16.30 17.87
C ARG A 334 2.09 -15.16 18.73
N GLN A 335 1.45 -15.47 19.85
CA GLN A 335 1.02 -14.44 20.78
C GLN A 335 2.22 -13.53 21.15
N VAL A 336 2.07 -12.23 20.93
CA VAL A 336 3.16 -11.26 21.08
C VAL A 336 2.63 -9.93 21.59
N ARG A 337 3.43 -9.24 22.40
CA ARG A 337 3.13 -7.86 22.80
C ARG A 337 3.59 -6.91 21.70
N LEU A 338 2.72 -5.99 21.29
CA LEU A 338 3.04 -4.86 20.40
C LEU A 338 2.67 -3.57 21.13
N GLY A 339 3.67 -2.82 21.60
CA GLY A 339 3.44 -1.70 22.52
C GLY A 339 2.64 -2.13 23.76
N LYS A 340 1.40 -1.63 23.89
CA LYS A 340 0.48 -1.99 25.00
C LYS A 340 -0.50 -3.12 24.64
N LEU A 341 -0.53 -3.55 23.38
CA LEU A 341 -1.46 -4.55 22.88
C LEU A 341 -0.88 -5.96 23.06
N ILE A 342 -1.74 -6.94 23.35
CA ILE A 342 -1.41 -8.36 23.26
C ILE A 342 -2.11 -8.89 22.03
N LEU A 343 -1.32 -9.28 21.03
CA LEU A 343 -1.85 -9.75 19.75
C LEU A 343 -1.92 -11.28 19.74
N PRO A 344 -3.08 -11.88 19.37
CA PRO A 344 -3.20 -13.32 19.25
C PRO A 344 -2.49 -13.82 17.99
N GLU A 345 -2.11 -15.10 18.00
CA GLU A 345 -1.58 -15.80 16.82
C GLU A 345 -2.57 -15.76 15.65
N ASN A 346 -2.03 -15.77 14.43
CA ASN A 346 -2.74 -15.73 13.14
C ASN A 346 -3.50 -14.44 12.81
N MET A 347 -3.52 -13.44 13.70
CA MET A 347 -4.05 -12.12 13.38
C MET A 347 -3.25 -11.47 12.24
N VAL A 348 -3.94 -10.90 11.26
CA VAL A 348 -3.32 -10.07 10.22
C VAL A 348 -3.20 -8.63 10.73
N ILE A 349 -2.03 -8.05 10.53
CA ILE A 349 -1.76 -6.63 10.78
C ILE A 349 -1.66 -5.92 9.44
N GLU A 350 -2.48 -4.90 9.24
CA GLU A 350 -2.45 -4.02 8.08
C GLU A 350 -1.66 -2.75 8.40
N ILE A 351 -0.73 -2.39 7.51
CA ILE A 351 0.06 -1.16 7.62
C ILE A 351 -0.26 -0.31 6.39
N PRO A 352 -1.26 0.58 6.48
CA PRO A 352 -1.74 1.34 5.33
C PRO A 352 -0.80 2.51 5.03
N VAL A 353 0.25 2.24 4.26
CA VAL A 353 1.26 3.22 3.84
C VAL A 353 0.63 4.48 3.29
N LEU A 354 -0.39 4.35 2.43
CA LEU A 354 -1.08 5.50 1.85
C LEU A 354 -1.70 6.40 2.93
N ALA A 355 -2.38 5.80 3.92
CA ALA A 355 -3.01 6.57 5.00
C ALA A 355 -1.96 7.22 5.92
N ILE A 356 -0.85 6.53 6.21
CA ILE A 356 0.27 7.08 6.98
C ILE A 356 0.90 8.27 6.24
N HIS A 357 1.07 8.17 4.91
CA HIS A 357 1.64 9.23 4.06
C HIS A 357 0.71 10.43 3.88
N HIS A 358 -0.58 10.25 4.16
CA HIS A 358 -1.61 11.29 4.11
C HIS A 358 -2.09 11.74 5.50
N ASN A 359 -1.38 11.38 6.57
CA ASN A 359 -1.76 11.77 7.91
C ASN A 359 -1.33 13.23 8.20
N PRO A 360 -2.27 14.17 8.37
CA PRO A 360 -1.93 15.58 8.62
C PRO A 360 -1.21 15.80 9.96
N GLN A 361 -1.34 14.88 10.92
CA GLN A 361 -0.61 14.96 12.20
C GLN A 361 0.89 14.68 12.03
N ILE A 362 1.27 13.98 10.96
CA ILE A 362 2.67 13.65 10.63
C ILE A 362 3.22 14.65 9.61
N TRP A 363 2.43 14.97 8.59
CA TRP A 363 2.89 15.69 7.41
C TRP A 363 2.45 17.16 7.35
N GLY A 364 1.60 17.61 8.29
CA GLY A 364 1.04 18.96 8.31
C GLY A 364 -0.28 19.10 7.54
N GLU A 365 -0.91 20.26 7.63
CA GLU A 365 -2.21 20.54 7.01
C GLU A 365 -2.14 20.57 5.47
N ASP A 366 -0.97 20.85 4.88
CA ASP A 366 -0.73 20.85 3.44
C ASP A 366 -0.43 19.44 2.88
N VAL A 367 -0.76 18.38 3.62
CA VAL A 367 -0.46 16.98 3.28
C VAL A 367 -1.03 16.51 1.93
N HIS A 368 -2.10 17.14 1.44
CA HIS A 368 -2.69 16.80 0.14
C HIS A 368 -2.13 17.61 -1.02
N LEU A 369 -1.24 18.57 -0.76
CA LEU A 369 -0.56 19.35 -1.80
C LEU A 369 0.72 18.62 -2.23
N PHE A 370 1.03 18.67 -3.53
CA PHE A 370 2.33 18.28 -4.05
C PHE A 370 3.32 19.42 -3.78
N LYS A 371 4.16 19.24 -2.75
CA LYS A 371 5.13 20.24 -2.28
C LYS A 371 6.51 19.60 -2.07
N PRO A 372 7.34 19.48 -3.13
CA PRO A 372 8.68 18.90 -3.05
C PRO A 372 9.56 19.52 -1.95
N GLU A 373 9.45 20.83 -1.74
CA GLU A 373 10.25 21.61 -0.80
C GLU A 373 10.07 21.15 0.65
N ARG A 374 9.03 20.35 0.93
CA ARG A 374 8.84 19.65 2.20
C ARG A 374 10.07 18.85 2.64
N PHE A 375 10.83 18.34 1.67
CA PHE A 375 12.03 17.53 1.90
C PHE A 375 13.33 18.34 1.92
N ALA A 376 13.30 19.68 1.78
CA ALA A 376 14.50 20.52 1.69
C ALA A 376 15.37 20.45 2.96
N GLU A 377 14.76 20.42 4.14
CA GLU A 377 15.44 20.26 5.43
C GLU A 377 15.61 18.78 5.83
N GLY A 378 15.39 17.85 4.90
CA GLY A 378 15.51 16.42 5.10
C GLY A 378 14.27 15.76 5.73
N LEU A 379 14.32 14.41 5.77
CA LEU A 379 13.17 13.58 6.11
C LEU A 379 12.62 13.78 7.53
N ALA A 380 13.50 14.05 8.50
CA ALA A 380 13.09 14.28 9.88
C ALA A 380 12.18 15.51 9.99
N LYS A 381 12.55 16.61 9.33
CA LYS A 381 11.70 17.80 9.28
C LYS A 381 10.38 17.54 8.54
N ALA A 382 10.46 16.87 7.39
CA ALA A 382 9.31 16.56 6.55
C ALA A 382 8.22 15.75 7.26
N THR A 383 8.61 14.94 8.26
CA THR A 383 7.73 13.99 8.98
C THR A 383 7.47 14.39 10.44
N ASN A 384 7.77 15.63 10.83
CA ASN A 384 7.68 16.09 12.22
C ASN A 384 8.41 15.13 13.20
N ASN A 385 9.64 14.75 12.85
CA ASN A 385 10.51 13.78 13.52
C ASN A 385 10.02 12.31 13.54
N ASN A 386 8.94 11.99 12.82
CA ASN A 386 8.44 10.62 12.66
C ASN A 386 8.99 9.96 11.40
N VAL A 387 10.31 9.83 11.28
CA VAL A 387 10.97 9.32 10.06
C VAL A 387 10.47 7.93 9.59
N THR A 388 9.93 7.12 10.50
CA THR A 388 9.36 5.79 10.19
C THR A 388 7.96 5.84 9.59
N ALA A 389 7.38 7.04 9.45
CA ALA A 389 6.13 7.26 8.74
C ALA A 389 6.33 7.34 7.22
N TYR A 390 7.56 7.60 6.74
CA TYR A 390 7.87 7.57 5.32
C TYR A 390 8.38 6.19 4.92
N LEU A 391 7.58 5.49 4.11
CA LEU A 391 7.69 4.05 3.84
C LEU A 391 7.57 3.71 2.34
N PRO A 392 8.05 4.53 1.40
CA PRO A 392 7.89 4.25 -0.04
C PRO A 392 8.58 2.95 -0.47
N PHE A 393 9.62 2.55 0.28
CA PHE A 393 10.40 1.33 0.07
C PHE A 393 10.35 0.40 1.30
N GLY A 394 9.38 0.60 2.20
CA GLY A 394 9.29 -0.12 3.47
C GLY A 394 10.44 0.19 4.44
N LEU A 395 10.53 -0.61 5.51
CA LEU A 395 11.50 -0.42 6.60
C LEU A 395 12.09 -1.76 7.05
N GLY A 396 13.27 -1.73 7.65
CA GLY A 396 13.89 -2.88 8.31
C GLY A 396 14.48 -3.93 7.35
N PRO A 397 14.75 -5.16 7.81
CA PRO A 397 15.46 -6.19 7.04
C PRO A 397 14.78 -6.60 5.72
N ARG A 398 13.48 -6.34 5.60
CA ARG A 398 12.66 -6.62 4.40
C ARG A 398 12.32 -5.37 3.58
N SER A 399 13.07 -4.27 3.74
CA SER A 399 12.95 -3.08 2.88
C SER A 399 13.17 -3.41 1.40
N CYS A 400 12.78 -2.54 0.48
CA CYS A 400 12.94 -2.78 -0.95
C CYS A 400 14.42 -2.89 -1.32
N VAL A 401 14.80 -4.01 -1.96
CA VAL A 401 16.17 -4.23 -2.45
C VAL A 401 16.47 -3.38 -3.70
N GLY A 402 15.45 -3.08 -4.50
CA GLY A 402 15.58 -2.30 -5.73
C GLY A 402 15.41 -0.79 -5.54
N SER A 403 15.46 -0.26 -4.31
CA SER A 403 15.24 1.17 -4.05
C SER A 403 16.23 2.06 -4.80
N ASN A 404 17.53 1.75 -4.72
CA ASN A 404 18.57 2.49 -5.44
C ASN A 404 18.42 2.39 -6.97
N PHE A 405 18.06 1.21 -7.48
CA PHE A 405 17.77 1.01 -8.90
C PHE A 405 16.61 1.91 -9.36
N ALA A 406 15.48 1.87 -8.65
CA ALA A 406 14.29 2.63 -8.99
C ALA A 406 14.53 4.15 -8.96
N ILE A 407 15.24 4.65 -7.94
CA ILE A 407 15.59 6.07 -7.86
C ILE A 407 16.55 6.48 -8.98
N THR A 408 17.54 5.64 -9.30
CA THR A 408 18.51 5.93 -10.37
C THR A 408 17.83 5.96 -11.73
N GLU A 409 17.03 4.95 -12.05
CA GLU A 409 16.22 4.87 -13.27
C GLU A 409 15.29 6.09 -13.41
N THR A 410 14.57 6.44 -12.34
CA THR A 410 13.64 7.58 -12.33
C THR A 410 14.37 8.89 -12.61
N LYS A 411 15.54 9.11 -11.99
CA LYS A 411 16.35 10.31 -12.23
C LYS A 411 16.84 10.40 -13.66
N ILE A 412 17.33 9.31 -14.22
CA ILE A 412 17.79 9.27 -15.62
C ILE A 412 16.64 9.61 -16.56
N ALA A 413 15.51 8.90 -16.42
CA ALA A 413 14.33 9.12 -17.23
C ALA A 413 13.82 10.57 -17.13
N LEU A 414 13.56 11.07 -15.92
CA LEU A 414 13.03 12.43 -15.73
C LEU A 414 14.00 13.50 -16.24
N SER A 415 15.32 13.38 -16.00
CA SER A 415 16.32 14.33 -16.51
C SER A 415 16.27 14.41 -18.04
N MET A 416 16.31 13.26 -18.70
CA MET A 416 16.32 13.18 -20.16
C MET A 416 15.00 13.64 -20.78
N ILE A 417 13.88 13.40 -20.11
CA ILE A 417 12.55 13.81 -20.54
C ILE A 417 12.38 15.33 -20.41
N LEU A 418 12.67 15.90 -19.23
CA LEU A 418 12.47 17.31 -18.90
C LEU A 418 13.43 18.24 -19.65
N GLN A 419 14.57 17.74 -20.12
CA GLN A 419 15.47 18.49 -21.01
C GLN A 419 14.95 18.64 -22.44
N ARG A 420 13.99 17.81 -22.86
CA ARG A 420 13.54 17.73 -24.26
C ARG A 420 12.08 18.10 -24.47
N TYR A 421 11.24 17.95 -23.45
CA TYR A 421 9.81 18.15 -23.57
C TYR A 421 9.25 18.96 -22.40
N GLN A 422 8.28 19.82 -22.73
CA GLN A 422 7.32 20.35 -21.78
C GLN A 422 5.97 19.63 -21.95
N PHE A 423 5.20 19.59 -20.86
CA PHE A 423 3.96 18.82 -20.78
C PHE A 423 2.80 19.73 -20.44
N THR A 424 1.65 19.45 -21.06
CA THR A 424 0.36 19.96 -20.60
C THR A 424 -0.59 18.81 -20.36
N LEU A 425 -1.45 18.95 -19.35
CA LEU A 425 -2.47 17.95 -19.06
C LEU A 425 -3.49 17.94 -20.21
N SER A 426 -3.85 16.76 -20.71
CA SER A 426 -4.89 16.71 -21.73
C SER A 426 -6.28 16.94 -21.12
N PRO A 427 -7.22 17.61 -21.81
CA PRO A 427 -8.61 17.70 -21.37
C PRO A 427 -9.33 16.34 -21.22
N THR A 428 -8.79 15.27 -21.82
CA THR A 428 -9.31 13.89 -21.71
C THR A 428 -8.85 13.18 -20.44
N TYR A 429 -7.90 13.75 -19.70
CA TYR A 429 -7.37 13.13 -18.49
C TYR A 429 -8.42 13.02 -17.39
N VAL A 430 -8.53 11.84 -16.79
CA VAL A 430 -9.37 11.57 -15.63
C VAL A 430 -8.50 11.09 -14.48
N HIS A 431 -8.39 11.90 -13.43
CA HIS A 431 -7.68 11.52 -12.22
C HIS A 431 -8.47 10.48 -11.42
N SER A 432 -8.16 9.20 -11.64
CA SER A 432 -8.76 8.07 -10.89
C SER A 432 -7.68 7.04 -10.55
N PRO A 433 -6.99 7.16 -9.40
CA PRO A 433 -6.07 6.14 -8.94
C PRO A 433 -6.82 4.86 -8.52
N ILE A 434 -6.33 3.70 -8.95
CA ILE A 434 -6.83 2.38 -8.54
C ILE A 434 -5.67 1.52 -8.03
N THR A 435 -5.94 0.69 -7.03
CA THR A 435 -4.97 -0.30 -6.55
C THR A 435 -5.21 -1.63 -7.25
N LEU A 436 -4.26 -2.04 -8.09
CA LEU A 436 -4.14 -3.42 -8.57
C LEU A 436 -3.25 -4.21 -7.59
N ILE A 437 -2.04 -4.58 -8.01
CA ILE A 437 -0.93 -4.91 -7.09
C ILE A 437 -0.24 -3.63 -6.61
N THR A 438 -0.08 -2.65 -7.51
CA THR A 438 0.42 -1.31 -7.22
C THR A 438 -0.65 -0.26 -7.45
N LEU A 439 -0.45 0.93 -6.90
CA LEU A 439 -1.26 2.11 -7.24
C LEU A 439 -0.97 2.54 -8.69
N CYS A 440 -2.02 2.64 -9.51
CA CYS A 440 -1.92 3.00 -10.92
C CYS A 440 -3.06 3.95 -11.32
N PRO A 441 -2.91 4.77 -12.37
CA PRO A 441 -4.02 5.52 -12.94
C PRO A 441 -4.96 4.58 -13.70
N GLN A 442 -6.22 4.48 -13.28
CA GLN A 442 -7.23 3.59 -13.87
C GLN A 442 -7.46 3.86 -15.35
N HIS A 443 -7.43 5.13 -15.76
CA HIS A 443 -7.72 5.59 -17.11
C HIS A 443 -6.45 6.03 -17.87
N GLY A 444 -5.26 5.73 -17.35
CA GLY A 444 -4.00 6.22 -17.90
C GLY A 444 -3.69 7.67 -17.49
N LEU A 445 -2.64 8.23 -18.08
CA LEU A 445 -2.17 9.59 -17.85
C LEU A 445 -2.06 10.33 -19.18
N GLN A 446 -3.17 10.87 -19.65
CA GLN A 446 -3.23 11.59 -20.92
C GLN A 446 -2.57 12.96 -20.80
N ILE A 447 -1.46 13.15 -21.54
CA ILE A 447 -0.71 14.40 -21.59
C ILE A 447 -0.42 14.77 -23.04
N ARG A 448 -0.17 16.06 -23.28
CA ARG A 448 0.33 16.56 -24.56
C ARG A 448 1.78 16.94 -24.44
N LEU A 449 2.58 16.45 -25.39
CA LEU A 449 4.00 16.70 -25.49
C LEU A 449 4.26 17.92 -26.37
N GLN A 450 5.16 18.79 -25.93
CA GLN A 450 5.70 19.86 -26.76
C GLN A 450 7.23 19.84 -26.66
N PRO A 451 7.97 19.65 -27.77
CA PRO A 451 9.42 19.71 -27.78
C PRO A 451 9.91 21.08 -27.31
N LEU A 452 10.85 21.09 -26.37
CA LEU A 452 11.62 22.28 -26.05
C LEU A 452 12.48 22.60 -27.26
N HIS A 453 12.19 23.72 -27.92
CA HIS A 453 13.04 24.20 -29.00
C HIS A 453 14.37 24.63 -28.36
N LEU A 454 15.40 23.80 -28.52
CA LEU A 454 16.77 24.20 -28.24
C LEU A 454 17.12 25.24 -29.30
N GLY A 455 17.09 26.51 -28.89
CA GLY A 455 17.49 27.65 -29.71
C GLY A 455 18.98 27.63 -30.05
#